data_AF-A0A1C6SHL7-F1
#
_entry.id   AF-A0A1C6SHL7-F1
#
_cell.length_a   1.000
_cell.length_b   1.000
_cell.length_c   1.000
_cell.angle_alpha   90.00
_cell.angle_beta   90.00
_cell.angle_gamma   90.00
#
_symmetry.space_group_name_H-M   'P 1'
#
loop_
_entity.id
_entity.type
_entity.pdbx_description
1 polymer ?
#
loop_
_entity_poly.entity_id
_entity_poly.type
_entity_poly.pdbx_seq_one_letter_code
_entity_poly.pdbx_strand_id
1 'polypeptide(L)'
;MSWVTNVMLSVSPEDCRNAEAFGGWLDRECPRREPGMTPGGCGQLTLITGSDTQWGGRKYPECDVYAGALNHADLDAVVEHFGSIQWRTPNAVQLFVMDQEQSFFRVWMIREGKPQQYAPASPDEEDDQFWPAEDA
;
A
#
# COMPACT_ATOMS: atom_id res chain seq x y z
N MET A 1 2.01 -20.94 -7.34
CA MET A 1 2.12 -20.38 -5.98
C MET A 1 1.55 -18.98 -6.04
N SER A 2 0.74 -18.54 -5.07
CA SER A 2 0.24 -17.14 -5.04
C SER A 2 1.37 -16.22 -4.61
N TRP A 3 1.49 -15.03 -5.20
CA TRP A 3 2.38 -13.98 -4.72
C TRP A 3 1.56 -12.86 -4.08
N VAL A 4 1.73 -12.62 -2.79
CA VAL A 4 0.86 -11.71 -2.02
C VAL A 4 1.58 -10.43 -1.64
N THR A 5 0.95 -9.29 -1.91
CA THR A 5 1.42 -7.97 -1.46
C THR A 5 0.40 -7.35 -0.53
N ASN A 6 0.82 -6.94 0.66
CA ASN A 6 -0.02 -6.17 1.58
C ASN A 6 0.08 -4.68 1.25
N VAL A 7 -1.08 -4.03 1.13
CA VAL A 7 -1.17 -2.61 0.80
C VAL A 7 -2.04 -1.89 1.82
N MET A 8 -1.55 -0.74 2.29
CA MET A 8 -2.36 0.23 3.02
C MET A 8 -2.25 1.60 2.37
N LEU A 9 -3.32 2.37 2.40
CA LEU A 9 -3.41 3.72 1.86
C LEU A 9 -3.98 4.62 2.95
N SER A 10 -3.17 5.55 3.44
CA SER A 10 -3.60 6.59 4.38
C SER A 10 -3.88 7.89 3.62
N VAL A 11 -5.08 8.43 3.78
CA VAL A 11 -5.55 9.67 3.14
C VAL A 11 -6.23 10.58 4.16
N SER A 12 -6.38 11.86 3.81
CA SER A 12 -7.31 12.72 4.53
C SER A 12 -8.76 12.37 4.15
N PRO A 13 -9.75 12.66 5.01
CA PRO A 13 -11.16 12.36 4.72
C PRO A 13 -11.69 12.97 3.42
N GLU A 14 -11.09 14.07 2.95
CA GLU A 14 -11.45 14.72 1.69
C GLU A 14 -11.09 13.87 0.45
N ASP A 15 -10.15 12.95 0.57
CA ASP A 15 -9.64 12.08 -0.49
C ASP A 15 -10.28 10.68 -0.51
N CYS A 16 -11.30 10.41 0.32
CA CYS A 16 -11.97 9.11 0.41
C CYS A 16 -12.45 8.55 -0.95
N ARG A 17 -13.05 9.39 -1.80
CA ARG A 17 -13.50 8.98 -3.14
C ARG A 17 -12.34 8.61 -4.07
N ASN A 18 -11.20 9.29 -3.93
CA ASN A 18 -10.01 8.98 -4.70
C ASN A 18 -9.39 7.65 -4.22
N ALA A 19 -9.40 7.39 -2.91
CA ALA A 19 -8.98 6.11 -2.34
C ALA A 19 -9.87 4.95 -2.77
N GLU A 20 -11.19 5.15 -2.80
CA GLU A 20 -12.14 4.16 -3.33
C GLU A 20 -11.94 3.90 -4.83
N ALA A 21 -11.69 4.95 -5.62
CA ALA A 21 -11.38 4.81 -7.04
C ALA A 21 -10.07 4.04 -7.26
N PHE A 22 -9.03 4.33 -6.47
CA PHE A 22 -7.78 3.56 -6.46
C PHE A 22 -8.03 2.09 -6.14
N GLY A 23 -8.81 1.78 -5.10
CA GLY A 23 -9.22 0.42 -4.77
C GLY A 23 -9.99 -0.27 -5.90
N GLY A 24 -10.89 0.43 -6.58
CA GLY A 24 -11.63 -0.08 -7.73
C GLY A 24 -10.75 -0.35 -8.95
N TRP A 25 -9.73 0.47 -9.18
CA TRP A 25 -8.71 0.21 -10.20
C TRP A 25 -7.87 -1.02 -9.87
N LEU A 26 -7.47 -1.18 -8.60
CA LEU A 26 -6.76 -2.38 -8.14
C LEU A 26 -7.56 -3.67 -8.42
N ASP A 27 -8.87 -3.63 -8.24
CA ASP A 27 -9.77 -4.79 -8.39
C ASP A 27 -10.00 -5.18 -9.86
N ARG A 28 -9.93 -4.20 -10.78
CA ARG A 28 -10.37 -4.41 -12.17
C ARG A 28 -9.25 -4.35 -13.19
N GLU A 29 -8.28 -3.47 -12.98
CA GLU A 29 -7.37 -2.99 -14.02
C GLU A 29 -5.90 -3.13 -13.65
N CYS A 30 -5.56 -3.25 -12.36
CA CYS A 30 -4.17 -3.38 -11.93
C CYS A 30 -3.48 -4.56 -12.62
N PRO A 31 -2.38 -4.32 -13.36
CA PRO A 31 -1.67 -5.38 -14.04
C PRO A 31 -1.00 -6.32 -13.04
N ARG A 32 -0.78 -7.54 -13.51
CA ARG A 32 -0.10 -8.58 -12.74
C ARG A 32 1.37 -8.64 -13.13
N ARG A 33 2.23 -8.95 -12.16
CA ARG A 33 3.70 -8.97 -12.30
C ARG A 33 4.24 -9.90 -13.39
N GLU A 34 3.56 -11.02 -13.65
CA GLU A 34 4.05 -12.05 -14.57
C GLU A 34 3.31 -12.02 -15.92
N PRO A 35 4.04 -12.01 -17.06
CA PRO A 35 3.43 -12.17 -18.37
C PRO A 35 2.67 -13.49 -18.50
N GLY A 36 1.47 -13.44 -19.09
CA GLY A 36 0.65 -14.63 -19.35
C GLY A 36 -0.30 -15.03 -18.21
N MET A 37 -0.30 -14.30 -17.10
CA MET A 37 -1.38 -14.40 -16.11
C MET A 37 -2.71 -13.93 -16.69
N THR A 38 -3.81 -14.52 -16.23
CA THR A 38 -5.15 -14.11 -16.64
C THR A 38 -5.34 -12.60 -16.41
N PRO A 39 -5.72 -11.84 -17.44
CA PRO A 39 -6.02 -10.41 -17.29
C PRO A 39 -7.13 -10.19 -16.27
N GLY A 40 -6.98 -9.13 -15.47
CA GLY A 40 -7.91 -8.78 -14.40
C GLY A 40 -7.15 -8.26 -13.18
N GLY A 41 -7.84 -7.52 -12.32
CA GLY A 41 -7.20 -6.88 -11.19
C GLY A 41 -6.64 -7.84 -10.14
N CYS A 42 -5.97 -7.23 -9.18
CA CYS A 42 -5.14 -7.90 -8.19
C CYS A 42 -5.82 -8.00 -6.83
N GLY A 43 -6.90 -7.25 -6.58
CA GLY A 43 -7.63 -7.24 -5.32
C GLY A 43 -8.14 -5.84 -5.00
N GLN A 44 -8.77 -5.65 -3.84
CA GLN A 44 -9.38 -4.37 -3.46
C GLN A 44 -8.92 -3.92 -2.07
N LEU A 45 -8.94 -2.60 -1.84
CA LEU A 45 -8.76 -2.02 -0.50
C LEU A 45 -10.11 -1.70 0.13
N THR A 46 -10.22 -1.90 1.44
CA THR A 46 -11.41 -1.54 2.23
C THR A 46 -11.03 -0.58 3.34
N LEU A 47 -11.91 0.37 3.67
CA LEU A 47 -11.71 1.29 4.80
C LEU A 47 -11.63 0.49 6.11
N ILE A 48 -10.54 0.66 6.86
CA ILE A 48 -10.30 0.00 8.15
C ILE A 48 -10.34 0.99 9.34
N THR A 49 -10.60 2.27 9.07
CA THR A 49 -10.72 3.36 10.07
C THR A 49 -12.14 3.92 10.19
N GLY A 50 -13.15 3.13 9.81
CA GLY A 50 -14.55 3.54 9.86
C GLY A 50 -15.06 3.91 11.26
N SER A 51 -16.31 4.39 11.32
CA SER A 51 -16.97 4.92 12.52
C SER A 51 -17.04 4.00 13.74
N ASP A 52 -16.74 2.71 13.56
CA ASP A 52 -16.71 1.65 14.57
C ASP A 52 -15.29 1.28 15.04
N THR A 53 -14.25 1.93 14.52
CA THR A 53 -12.85 1.54 14.76
C THR A 53 -12.10 2.54 15.64
N GLN A 54 -12.39 2.51 16.94
CA GLN A 54 -11.47 3.12 17.89
C GLN A 54 -10.21 2.26 17.93
N TRP A 55 -9.05 2.81 17.56
CA TRP A 55 -7.76 2.09 17.47
C TRP A 55 -7.25 1.67 18.86
N GLY A 56 -7.92 0.69 19.47
CA GLY A 56 -7.63 0.19 20.82
C GLY A 56 -7.93 1.17 21.96
N GLY A 57 -8.61 2.30 21.68
CA GLY A 57 -8.78 3.40 22.65
C GLY A 57 -10.17 4.05 22.62
N ARG A 58 -10.27 5.32 23.02
CA ARG A 58 -11.53 6.12 22.98
C ARG A 58 -11.53 7.19 21.88
N LYS A 59 -10.51 7.19 21.04
CA LYS A 59 -10.28 8.19 20.00
C LYS A 59 -10.36 7.53 18.64
N TYR A 60 -10.89 8.27 17.70
CA TYR A 60 -10.88 7.91 16.30
C TYR A 60 -9.56 8.39 15.68
N PRO A 61 -9.01 7.64 14.72
CA PRO A 61 -7.90 8.12 13.91
C PRO A 61 -8.31 9.41 13.19
N GLU A 62 -7.38 10.34 13.04
CA GLU A 62 -7.58 11.60 12.28
C GLU A 62 -7.22 11.44 10.79
N CYS A 63 -7.17 10.20 10.31
CA CYS A 63 -6.98 9.84 8.91
C CYS A 63 -7.87 8.67 8.53
N ASP A 64 -8.16 8.57 7.24
CA ASP A 64 -8.78 7.38 6.66
C ASP A 64 -7.69 6.43 6.18
N VAL A 65 -7.72 5.18 6.64
CA VAL A 65 -6.82 4.12 6.16
C VAL A 65 -7.64 3.06 5.45
N TYR A 66 -7.25 2.77 4.22
CA TYR A 66 -7.76 1.66 3.42
C TYR A 66 -6.70 0.57 3.38
N ALA A 67 -7.07 -0.70 3.50
CA ALA A 67 -6.12 -1.81 3.47
C ALA A 67 -6.65 -3.01 2.69
N GLY A 68 -5.73 -3.81 2.16
CA GLY A 68 -6.04 -5.04 1.43
C GLY A 68 -4.78 -5.84 1.09
N ALA A 69 -4.99 -7.08 0.67
CA ALA A 69 -3.95 -7.95 0.15
C ALA A 69 -4.18 -8.15 -1.35
N LEU A 70 -3.15 -7.92 -2.14
CA LEU A 70 -3.18 -8.03 -3.60
C LEU A 70 -2.49 -9.32 -4.04
N ASN A 71 -3.02 -9.93 -5.10
CA ASN A 71 -2.51 -11.17 -5.66
C ASN A 71 -1.78 -10.91 -6.98
N HIS A 72 -0.48 -11.19 -7.00
CA HIS A 72 0.43 -10.99 -8.12
C HIS A 72 0.46 -9.56 -8.68
N ALA A 73 0.27 -8.53 -7.83
CA ALA A 73 0.31 -7.15 -8.29
C ALA A 73 1.68 -6.76 -8.87
N ASP A 74 1.67 -6.05 -9.98
CA ASP A 74 2.83 -5.29 -10.45
C ASP A 74 2.97 -4.03 -9.59
N LEU A 75 3.98 -4.01 -8.72
CA LEU A 75 4.15 -2.94 -7.73
C LEU A 75 4.56 -1.60 -8.37
N ASP A 76 5.28 -1.64 -9.49
CA ASP A 76 5.67 -0.42 -10.19
C ASP A 76 4.43 0.25 -10.78
N ALA A 77 3.53 -0.54 -11.39
CA ALA A 77 2.25 -0.05 -11.90
C ALA A 77 1.34 0.48 -10.78
N VAL A 78 1.33 -0.17 -9.60
CA VAL A 78 0.57 0.31 -8.44
C VAL A 78 1.08 1.68 -7.98
N VAL A 79 2.40 1.85 -7.85
CA VAL A 79 3.02 3.12 -7.43
C VAL A 79 2.84 4.21 -8.49
N GLU A 80 2.96 3.87 -9.78
CA GLU A 80 2.70 4.78 -10.89
C GLU A 80 1.24 5.26 -10.88
N HIS A 81 0.29 4.34 -10.77
CA HIS A 81 -1.12 4.70 -10.74
C HIS A 81 -1.46 5.54 -9.52
N PHE A 82 -0.92 5.20 -8.35
CA PHE A 82 -1.00 6.02 -7.14
C PHE A 82 -0.49 7.45 -7.37
N GLY A 83 0.64 7.61 -8.08
CA GLY A 83 1.20 8.90 -8.46
C GLY A 83 0.35 9.70 -9.46
N SER A 84 -0.43 9.02 -10.29
CA SER A 84 -1.24 9.62 -11.34
C SER A 84 -2.55 10.25 -10.83
N ILE A 85 -3.00 9.85 -9.64
CA ILE A 85 -4.28 10.30 -9.07
C ILE A 85 -4.19 11.78 -8.68
N GLN A 86 -5.24 12.53 -9.03
CA GLN A 86 -5.43 13.91 -8.61
C GLN A 86 -5.93 13.96 -7.15
N TRP A 87 -5.04 13.61 -6.22
CA TRP A 87 -5.28 13.76 -4.79
C TRP A 87 -5.59 15.22 -4.44
N ARG A 88 -6.52 15.46 -3.53
CA ARG A 88 -6.83 16.81 -3.03
C ARG A 88 -5.71 17.33 -2.14
N THR A 89 -5.15 16.46 -1.30
CA THR A 89 -4.04 16.78 -0.41
C THR A 89 -2.83 15.88 -0.71
N PRO A 90 -2.19 15.98 -1.89
CA PRO A 90 -1.18 15.02 -2.33
C PRO A 90 -0.01 14.85 -1.35
N ASN A 91 0.40 15.93 -0.68
CA ASN A 91 1.50 15.89 0.28
C ASN A 91 1.19 15.09 1.55
N ALA A 92 -0.09 14.84 1.84
CA ALA A 92 -0.55 14.10 3.03
C ALA A 92 -0.85 12.62 2.74
N VAL A 93 -0.96 12.23 1.46
CA VAL A 93 -1.29 10.85 1.09
C VAL A 93 -0.05 9.95 1.24
N GLN A 94 -0.26 8.76 1.81
CA GLN A 94 0.76 7.75 2.03
C GLN A 94 0.29 6.38 1.53
N LEU A 95 1.09 5.74 0.69
CA LEU A 95 0.91 4.36 0.26
C LEU A 95 1.96 3.48 0.95
N PHE A 96 1.51 2.47 1.68
CA PHE A 96 2.35 1.48 2.34
C PHE A 96 2.29 0.17 1.55
N VAL A 97 3.45 -0.37 1.19
CA VAL A 97 3.56 -1.60 0.39
C VAL A 97 4.53 -2.55 1.07
N MET A 98 4.08 -3.78 1.34
CA MET A 98 4.92 -4.88 1.83
C MET A 98 4.73 -6.08 0.92
N ASP A 99 5.78 -6.46 0.20
CA ASP A 99 5.75 -7.60 -0.72
C ASP A 99 5.92 -8.95 0.02
N GLN A 100 5.64 -10.09 -0.65
CA GLN A 100 5.51 -11.41 0.00
C GLN A 100 6.69 -11.86 0.88
N GLU A 101 7.89 -11.39 0.59
CA GLU A 101 9.13 -11.76 1.27
C GLU A 101 9.72 -10.61 2.10
N GLN A 102 8.97 -9.50 2.22
CA GLN A 102 9.34 -8.34 3.03
C GLN A 102 8.64 -8.41 4.39
N SER A 103 9.36 -8.01 5.44
CA SER A 103 8.88 -7.94 6.82
C SER A 103 8.57 -6.50 7.24
N PHE A 104 8.72 -5.54 6.33
CA PHE A 104 8.44 -4.14 6.55
C PHE A 104 7.69 -3.49 5.38
N PHE A 105 6.91 -2.46 5.70
CA PHE A 105 6.26 -1.63 4.71
C PHE A 105 7.22 -0.58 4.17
N ARG A 106 7.34 -0.51 2.85
CA ARG A 106 7.87 0.67 2.16
C ARG A 106 6.77 1.71 2.08
N VAL A 107 7.09 2.95 2.42
CA VAL A 107 6.15 4.07 2.34
C VAL A 107 6.42 4.85 1.07
N TRP A 108 5.38 5.20 0.32
CA TRP A 108 5.43 6.09 -0.82
C TRP A 108 4.58 7.33 -0.53
N MET A 109 5.13 8.50 -0.81
CA MET A 109 4.42 9.79 -0.67
C MET A 109 4.56 10.60 -1.95
N ILE A 110 3.60 11.49 -2.23
CA ILE A 110 3.72 12.43 -3.35
C ILE A 110 4.53 13.65 -2.91
N ARG A 111 5.63 13.90 -3.61
CA ARG A 111 6.55 15.02 -3.38
C ARG A 111 7.00 15.57 -4.72
N GLU A 112 6.95 16.89 -4.85
CA GLU A 112 7.29 17.56 -6.11
C GLU A 112 6.49 17.00 -7.31
N GLY A 113 5.25 16.58 -7.05
CA GLY A 113 4.35 16.00 -8.05
C GLY A 113 4.67 14.56 -8.47
N LYS A 114 5.53 13.84 -7.73
CA LYS A 114 5.92 12.45 -8.04
C LYS A 114 5.89 11.55 -6.81
N PRO A 115 5.63 10.25 -6.96
CA PRO A 115 5.86 9.28 -5.89
C PRO A 115 7.35 9.25 -5.51
N GLN A 116 7.62 9.28 -4.21
CA GLN A 116 8.94 9.09 -3.62
C GLN A 116 8.84 8.06 -2.50
N GLN A 117 9.79 7.12 -2.47
CA GLN A 117 9.88 6.10 -1.42
C GLN A 117 10.56 6.66 -0.16
N TYR A 118 9.98 6.36 0.99
CA TYR A 118 10.38 6.75 2.34
C TYR A 118 10.44 5.50 3.24
N ALA A 119 11.38 4.62 2.96
CA ALA A 119 11.78 3.52 3.85
C ALA A 119 13.20 3.08 3.47
N PRO A 120 13.99 2.55 4.42
CA PRO A 120 15.28 1.96 4.09
C PRO A 120 15.08 0.79 3.13
N ALA A 121 15.95 0.67 2.13
CA ALA A 121 16.06 -0.56 1.35
C ALA A 121 16.92 -1.61 2.06
N SER A 122 17.69 -1.19 3.08
CA SER A 122 18.54 -2.05 3.89
C SER A 122 18.59 -1.55 5.35
N PRO A 123 18.87 -2.43 6.33
CA PRO A 123 18.95 -3.88 6.14
C PRO A 123 17.61 -4.48 5.72
N ASP A 124 17.66 -5.52 4.88
CA ASP A 124 16.52 -6.36 4.51
C ASP A 124 16.72 -7.79 5.02
N GLU A 125 15.75 -8.67 4.76
CA GLU A 125 15.74 -10.05 5.25
C GLU A 125 16.96 -10.89 4.82
N GLU A 126 17.69 -10.46 3.79
CA GLU A 126 18.92 -11.10 3.29
C GLU A 126 20.18 -10.61 4.03
N ASP A 127 20.10 -9.52 4.81
CA ASP A 127 21.21 -8.98 5.58
C ASP A 127 21.40 -9.69 6.94
N ASP A 128 22.63 -10.12 7.25
CA ASP A 128 22.99 -10.80 8.52
C ASP A 128 22.59 -9.99 9.78
N GLN A 129 22.53 -8.66 9.67
CA GLN A 129 22.19 -7.76 10.76
C GLN A 129 20.67 -7.57 10.96
N PHE A 130 19.83 -8.08 10.06
CA PHE A 130 18.38 -7.90 10.11
C PHE A 130 17.73 -8.78 11.17
N TRP A 131 18.18 -10.03 11.25
CA TRP A 131 17.68 -10.97 12.23
C TRP A 131 18.48 -10.86 13.53
N PRO A 132 17.83 -10.98 14.70
CA PRO A 132 18.58 -11.18 15.93
C PRO A 132 19.45 -12.43 15.77
N ALA A 133 20.69 -12.37 16.25
CA ALA A 133 21.50 -13.59 16.36
C ALA A 133 20.69 -14.62 17.14
N GLU A 134 20.49 -15.81 16.57
CA GLU A 134 19.83 -16.89 17.29
C GLU A 134 20.61 -17.16 18.58
N ASP A 135 19.99 -16.94 19.73
CA ASP A 135 20.58 -17.35 21.01
C ASP A 135 20.74 -18.88 20.98
N ALA A 136 22.00 -19.35 21.02
CA ALA A 136 22.38 -20.77 21.01
C ALA A 136 21.96 -21.53 22.28
#